data_AF-A0A225DIV2-F1
#
_entry.id   AF-A0A225DIV2-F1
#
_cell.length_a   1.000
_cell.length_b   1.000
_cell.length_c   1.000
_cell.angle_alpha   90.00
_cell.angle_beta   90.00
_cell.angle_gamma   90.00
#
_symmetry.space_group_name_H-M   'P 1'
#
loop_
_entity.id
_entity.type
_entity.pdbx_description
1 polymer ?
#
loop_
_entity_poly.entity_id
_entity_poly.type
_entity_poly.pdbx_seq_one_letter_code
_entity_poly.pdbx_strand_id
1 'polypeptide(L)'
;MIRIRTEGDSGRRRRAGTAAVEMAVVMNFVMVPLMIGIWEMGRMVQLQMIVANAAREGARLAAQSLIVNQTGSPTQIYASVNPTGNQTTQTPNVKAAVMQSLYGAGLTTLTYNGTSDDVSVTFQFLDGTTSNTDPYQGTKNQTFSVTVTIANTPGGAQSLDKVKWIKFGIVNPTSIGYTVTWKCLVDDAFVVNPTIPTY
;
A
#
# COMPACT_ATOMS: atom_id res chain seq x y z
N MET A 1 -21.81 -76.03 -38.22
CA MET A 1 -21.01 -74.81 -38.51
C MET A 1 -21.62 -73.67 -37.71
N ILE A 2 -21.02 -73.32 -36.56
CA ILE A 2 -21.58 -72.39 -35.58
C ILE A 2 -20.99 -71.00 -35.80
N ARG A 3 -21.85 -70.00 -36.00
CA ARG A 3 -21.48 -68.60 -36.24
C ARG A 3 -21.72 -67.78 -34.97
N ILE A 4 -20.66 -67.42 -34.26
CA ILE A 4 -20.73 -66.55 -33.07
C ILE A 4 -20.90 -65.11 -33.56
N ARG A 5 -22.05 -64.49 -33.25
CA ARG A 5 -22.28 -63.05 -33.40
C ARG A 5 -21.65 -62.33 -32.22
N THR A 6 -20.67 -61.48 -32.49
CA THR A 6 -20.20 -60.45 -31.56
C THR A 6 -21.18 -59.28 -31.56
N GLU A 7 -22.13 -59.29 -30.61
CA GLU A 7 -22.98 -58.14 -30.34
C GLU A 7 -22.31 -57.21 -29.32
N GLY A 8 -22.19 -55.94 -29.70
CA GLY A 8 -22.37 -54.82 -28.76
C GLY A 8 -21.13 -54.24 -28.09
N ASP A 9 -20.36 -53.40 -28.81
CA ASP A 9 -19.53 -52.36 -28.17
C ASP A 9 -19.86 -50.93 -28.67
N SER A 10 -20.95 -50.73 -29.40
CA SER A 10 -21.33 -49.40 -29.91
C SER A 10 -21.93 -48.46 -28.84
N GLY A 11 -22.28 -48.98 -27.66
CA GLY A 11 -22.89 -48.20 -26.58
C GLY A 11 -21.91 -47.39 -25.72
N ARG A 12 -20.64 -47.79 -25.62
CA ARG A 12 -19.65 -47.10 -24.76
C ARG A 12 -19.10 -45.82 -25.37
N ARG A 13 -18.85 -45.79 -26.68
CA ARG A 13 -18.33 -44.59 -27.38
C ARG A 13 -19.30 -43.40 -27.34
N ARG A 14 -20.62 -43.63 -27.38
CA ARG A 14 -21.62 -42.56 -27.32
C ARG A 14 -21.68 -41.85 -25.97
N ARG A 15 -21.43 -42.57 -24.86
CA ARG A 15 -21.48 -41.99 -23.50
C ARG A 15 -20.24 -41.15 -23.16
N ALA A 16 -19.08 -41.49 -23.73
CA ALA A 16 -17.85 -40.74 -23.53
C ALA A 16 -17.92 -39.31 -24.11
N GLY A 17 -18.59 -39.13 -25.26
CA GLY A 17 -18.77 -37.82 -25.87
C GLY A 17 -19.64 -36.89 -25.03
N THR A 18 -20.74 -37.40 -24.48
CA THR A 18 -21.63 -36.62 -23.59
C THR A 18 -20.92 -36.21 -22.30
N ALA A 19 -20.17 -37.13 -21.67
CA ALA A 19 -19.40 -36.82 -20.46
C ALA A 19 -18.33 -35.74 -20.70
N ALA A 20 -17.69 -35.74 -21.87
CA ALA A 20 -16.72 -34.70 -22.23
C ALA A 20 -17.39 -33.31 -22.37
N VAL A 21 -18.60 -33.25 -22.93
CA VAL A 21 -19.36 -32.01 -23.06
C VAL A 21 -19.85 -31.51 -21.70
N GLU A 22 -20.37 -32.39 -20.85
CA GLU A 22 -20.77 -32.04 -19.48
C GLU A 22 -19.59 -31.51 -18.66
N MET A 23 -18.43 -32.17 -18.75
CA MET A 23 -17.21 -31.70 -18.10
C MET A 23 -16.71 -30.36 -18.67
N ALA A 24 -16.81 -30.14 -19.98
CA ALA A 24 -16.43 -28.88 -20.60
C ALA A 24 -17.32 -27.72 -20.13
N VAL A 25 -18.62 -27.95 -19.98
CA VAL A 25 -19.58 -26.98 -19.42
C VAL A 25 -19.23 -26.68 -17.96
N VAL A 26 -19.06 -27.71 -17.12
CA VAL A 26 -18.66 -27.52 -15.72
C VAL A 26 -17.33 -26.78 -15.60
N MET A 27 -16.34 -27.11 -16.43
CA MET A 27 -15.04 -26.44 -16.44
C MET A 27 -15.17 -24.97 -16.84
N ASN A 28 -16.02 -24.63 -17.81
CA ASN A 28 -16.26 -23.24 -18.19
C ASN A 28 -16.97 -22.44 -17.08
N PHE A 29 -18.01 -23.02 -16.47
CA PHE A 29 -18.83 -22.32 -15.48
C PHE A 29 -18.26 -22.32 -14.06
N VAL A 30 -17.35 -23.24 -13.73
CA VAL A 30 -16.75 -23.34 -12.39
C VAL A 30 -15.29 -22.96 -12.39
N MET A 31 -14.49 -23.51 -13.31
CA MET A 31 -13.03 -23.35 -13.26
C MET A 31 -12.58 -21.96 -13.71
N VAL A 32 -13.17 -21.41 -14.77
CA VAL A 32 -12.84 -20.07 -15.27
C VAL A 32 -13.12 -18.97 -14.22
N PRO A 33 -14.32 -18.86 -13.61
CA PRO A 33 -14.55 -17.83 -12.59
C PRO A 33 -13.70 -18.04 -11.34
N LEU A 34 -13.39 -19.29 -10.98
CA LEU A 34 -12.49 -19.57 -9.85
C LEU A 34 -11.06 -19.10 -10.12
N MET A 35 -10.52 -19.34 -11.32
CA MET A 35 -9.21 -18.83 -11.72
C MET A 35 -9.17 -17.30 -11.74
N ILE A 36 -10.22 -16.65 -12.25
CA ILE A 36 -10.34 -15.19 -12.24
C ILE A 36 -10.37 -14.67 -10.80
N GLY A 37 -11.17 -15.30 -9.92
CA GLY A 37 -11.27 -14.91 -8.52
C GLY A 37 -9.94 -15.03 -7.77
N ILE A 38 -9.22 -16.15 -7.94
CA ILE A 38 -7.88 -16.34 -7.35
C ILE A 38 -6.89 -15.29 -7.88
N TRP A 39 -6.96 -15.01 -9.18
CA TRP A 39 -6.07 -14.05 -9.82
C TRP A 39 -6.33 -12.61 -9.33
N GLU A 40 -7.60 -12.18 -9.19
CA GLU A 40 -7.94 -10.88 -8.59
C GLU A 40 -7.48 -10.78 -7.14
N MET A 41 -7.70 -11.83 -6.34
CA MET A 41 -7.23 -11.90 -4.94
C MET A 41 -5.71 -11.83 -4.83
N GLY A 42 -4.98 -12.54 -5.70
CA GLY A 42 -3.52 -12.50 -5.73
C GLY A 42 -2.97 -11.08 -5.97
N ARG A 43 -3.62 -10.31 -6.85
CA ARG A 43 -3.26 -8.91 -7.10
C ARG A 43 -3.59 -7.99 -5.93
N MET A 44 -4.70 -8.20 -5.23
CA MET A 44 -5.02 -7.43 -4.02
C MET A 44 -4.00 -7.66 -2.90
N VAL A 45 -3.57 -8.90 -2.69
CA VAL A 45 -2.52 -9.23 -1.70
C VAL A 45 -1.19 -8.56 -2.08
N GLN A 46 -0.81 -8.59 -3.37
CA GLN A 46 0.37 -7.88 -3.85
C GLN A 46 0.27 -6.38 -3.54
N LEU A 47 -0.89 -5.76 -3.74
CA LEU A 47 -1.09 -4.34 -3.44
C LEU A 47 -0.91 -4.06 -1.94
N GLN A 48 -1.45 -4.92 -1.07
CA GLN A 48 -1.25 -4.79 0.38
C GLN A 48 0.23 -4.85 0.76
N MET A 49 1.01 -5.74 0.15
CA MET A 49 2.45 -5.83 0.39
C MET A 49 3.18 -4.53 -0.03
N ILE A 50 2.81 -3.97 -1.19
CA ILE A 50 3.37 -2.71 -1.68
C ILE A 50 3.05 -1.55 -0.72
N VAL A 51 1.78 -1.42 -0.31
CA VAL A 51 1.33 -0.38 0.62
C VAL A 51 2.01 -0.55 1.99
N ALA A 52 2.18 -1.78 2.46
CA ALA A 52 2.88 -2.05 3.72
C ALA A 52 4.36 -1.64 3.67
N ASN A 53 5.06 -1.92 2.56
CA ASN A 53 6.43 -1.48 2.37
C ASN A 53 6.53 0.06 2.30
N ALA A 54 5.61 0.70 1.59
CA ALA A 54 5.56 2.16 1.49
C ALA A 54 5.32 2.82 2.85
N ALA A 55 4.40 2.28 3.67
CA ALA A 55 4.16 2.76 5.03
C ALA A 55 5.40 2.62 5.93
N ARG A 56 6.16 1.52 5.79
CA ARG A 56 7.42 1.33 6.52
C ARG A 56 8.48 2.35 6.13
N GLU A 57 8.60 2.68 4.85
CA GLU A 57 9.55 3.70 4.39
C GLU A 57 9.16 5.10 4.89
N GLY A 58 7.86 5.42 4.88
CA GLY A 58 7.33 6.62 5.51
C GLY A 58 7.65 6.69 7.01
N ALA A 59 7.43 5.58 7.73
CA ALA A 59 7.74 5.50 9.16
C ALA A 59 9.25 5.61 9.45
N ARG A 60 10.10 5.03 8.60
CA ARG A 60 11.57 5.15 8.72
C ARG A 60 12.04 6.60 8.58
N LEU A 61 11.44 7.37 7.67
CA LEU A 61 11.72 8.80 7.56
C LEU A 61 11.16 9.57 8.77
N ALA A 62 9.92 9.29 9.17
CA ALA A 62 9.29 9.94 10.32
C ALA A 62 10.05 9.73 11.64
N ALA A 63 10.62 8.53 11.84
CA ALA A 63 11.37 8.19 13.05
C ALA A 63 12.60 9.08 13.28
N GLN A 64 13.17 9.66 12.22
CA GLN A 64 14.34 10.53 12.31
C GLN A 64 13.98 11.92 12.86
N SER A 65 12.77 12.43 12.63
CA SER A 65 12.26 13.75 13.04
C SER A 65 13.01 14.96 12.42
N LEU A 66 14.33 14.99 12.56
CA LEU A 66 15.24 15.95 11.95
C LEU A 66 16.36 15.21 11.22
N ILE A 67 16.81 15.76 10.09
CA ILE A 67 18.01 15.32 9.38
C ILE A 67 19.00 16.47 9.25
N VAL A 68 20.26 16.17 8.96
CA VAL A 68 21.29 17.19 8.71
C VAL A 68 21.46 17.36 7.20
N ASN A 69 21.37 18.60 6.71
CA ASN A 69 21.62 18.89 5.30
C ASN A 69 23.11 18.93 4.96
N GLN A 70 23.47 19.08 3.69
CA GLN A 70 24.86 19.14 3.22
C GLN A 70 25.68 20.30 3.84
N THR A 71 25.00 21.30 4.41
CA THR A 71 25.60 22.47 5.06
C THR A 71 25.75 22.29 6.58
N GLY A 72 25.37 21.12 7.13
CA GLY A 72 25.45 20.84 8.56
C GLY A 72 24.31 21.42 9.41
N SER A 73 23.28 22.00 8.77
CA SER A 73 22.12 22.57 9.48
C SER A 73 21.00 21.54 9.66
N PRO A 74 20.35 21.50 10.84
CA PRO A 74 19.20 20.62 11.06
C PRO A 74 18.02 21.05 10.18
N THR A 75 17.47 20.09 9.44
CA THR A 75 16.32 20.20 8.55
C THR A 75 15.17 19.37 9.12
N GLN A 76 14.01 19.99 9.26
CA GLN A 76 12.82 19.38 9.84
C GLN A 76 12.13 18.45 8.84
N ILE A 77 11.61 17.32 9.33
CA ILE A 77 10.80 16.38 8.56
C ILE A 77 9.32 16.62 8.86
N TYR A 78 8.54 16.83 7.80
CA TYR A 78 7.10 17.10 7.89
C TYR A 78 6.29 15.84 7.57
N ALA A 79 5.07 15.74 8.10
CA ALA A 79 4.15 14.64 7.75
C ALA A 79 3.72 14.72 6.28
N SER A 80 3.35 15.93 5.84
CA SER A 80 2.99 16.22 4.46
C SER A 80 3.30 17.67 4.11
N VAL A 81 3.78 17.91 2.89
CA VAL A 81 3.88 19.26 2.33
C VAL A 81 3.18 19.26 0.97
N ASN A 82 2.38 20.28 0.67
CA ASN A 82 1.74 20.36 -0.64
C ASN A 82 2.81 20.52 -1.73
N PRO A 83 2.73 19.74 -2.82
CA PRO A 83 3.77 19.75 -3.84
C PRO A 83 3.72 20.96 -4.80
N THR A 84 3.34 22.13 -4.29
CA THR A 84 3.19 23.34 -5.11
C THR A 84 4.52 24.11 -5.16
N GLY A 85 5.28 23.95 -6.23
CA GLY A 85 6.54 24.67 -6.53
C GLY A 85 7.83 23.94 -6.14
N ASN A 86 8.98 24.65 -6.19
CA ASN A 86 10.33 24.14 -5.87
C ASN A 86 10.54 23.65 -4.42
N GLN A 87 9.49 23.63 -3.58
CA GLN A 87 9.52 23.27 -2.17
C GLN A 87 9.53 21.75 -1.92
N THR A 88 9.06 20.94 -2.88
CA THR A 88 9.06 19.47 -2.81
C THR A 88 10.43 18.83 -2.88
N THR A 89 11.37 19.51 -3.54
CA THR A 89 12.70 18.96 -3.82
C THR A 89 13.65 19.18 -2.63
N GLN A 90 13.30 20.05 -1.68
CA GLN A 90 14.19 20.46 -0.60
C GLN A 90 13.66 20.15 0.80
N THR A 91 12.35 19.93 0.97
CA THR A 91 11.77 19.62 2.30
C THR A 91 11.42 18.13 2.42
N PRO A 92 12.17 17.36 3.23
CA PRO A 92 11.87 15.96 3.48
C PRO A 92 10.49 15.80 4.11
N ASN A 93 9.66 14.94 3.54
CA ASN A 93 8.32 14.70 4.07
C ASN A 93 7.90 13.24 3.92
N VAL A 94 7.13 12.76 4.90
CA VAL A 94 6.69 11.36 5.01
C VAL A 94 5.82 10.96 3.82
N LYS A 95 4.89 11.83 3.43
CA LYS A 95 4.00 11.57 2.29
C LYS A 95 4.76 11.35 0.98
N ALA A 96 5.77 12.15 0.68
CA ALA A 96 6.60 11.99 -0.51
C ALA A 96 7.42 10.69 -0.47
N ALA A 97 7.96 10.30 0.68
CA ALA A 97 8.66 9.01 0.83
C ALA A 97 7.73 7.82 0.55
N VAL A 98 6.49 7.87 1.07
CA VAL A 98 5.45 6.88 0.76
C VAL A 98 5.15 6.87 -0.74
N MET A 99 4.89 8.03 -1.34
CA MET A 99 4.58 8.13 -2.78
C MET A 99 5.73 7.65 -3.66
N GLN A 100 6.98 7.97 -3.31
CA GLN A 100 8.16 7.49 -4.02
C GLN A 100 8.27 5.96 -3.97
N SER A 101 7.97 5.34 -2.82
CA SER A 101 7.92 3.89 -2.68
C SER A 101 6.81 3.27 -3.55
N LEU A 102 5.62 3.88 -3.58
CA LEU A 102 4.51 3.43 -4.42
C LEU A 102 4.83 3.56 -5.92
N TYR A 103 5.45 4.65 -6.34
CA TYR A 103 5.91 4.84 -7.73
C TYR A 103 7.00 3.86 -8.11
N GLY A 104 7.96 3.59 -7.21
CA GLY A 104 8.99 2.56 -7.39
C GLY A 104 8.41 1.15 -7.54
N ALA A 105 7.24 0.89 -6.95
CA ALA A 105 6.49 -0.35 -7.13
C ALA A 105 5.60 -0.38 -8.39
N GLY A 106 5.60 0.69 -9.19
CA GLY A 106 4.88 0.78 -10.47
C GLY A 106 3.50 1.46 -10.41
N LEU A 107 3.08 2.02 -9.28
CA LEU A 107 1.77 2.68 -9.13
C LEU A 107 1.83 4.16 -9.56
N THR A 108 2.37 4.43 -10.74
CA THR A 108 2.67 5.80 -11.23
C THR A 108 1.44 6.63 -11.61
N THR A 109 0.27 6.01 -11.72
CA THR A 109 -0.99 6.69 -12.06
C THR A 109 -1.65 7.34 -10.84
N LEU A 110 -1.16 7.04 -9.63
CA LEU A 110 -1.61 7.69 -8.40
C LEU A 110 -1.20 9.16 -8.40
N THR A 111 -2.12 10.03 -8.01
CA THR A 111 -1.93 11.48 -7.98
C THR A 111 -1.44 11.92 -6.61
N TYR A 112 -0.39 12.75 -6.62
CA TYR A 112 0.12 13.51 -5.49
C TYR A 112 0.24 14.98 -5.90
N ASN A 113 -0.76 15.79 -5.53
CA ASN A 113 -0.86 17.22 -5.86
C ASN A 113 -1.33 18.09 -4.66
N GLY A 114 -1.50 17.50 -3.47
CA GLY A 114 -1.87 18.21 -2.23
C GLY A 114 -3.35 18.64 -2.12
N THR A 115 -4.05 18.76 -3.26
CA THR A 115 -5.47 19.18 -3.31
C THR A 115 -6.43 18.04 -3.68
N SER A 116 -5.95 17.02 -4.39
CA SER A 116 -6.75 15.89 -4.89
C SER A 116 -5.93 14.60 -4.89
N ASP A 117 -5.43 14.23 -3.71
CA ASP A 117 -4.54 13.08 -3.57
C ASP A 117 -5.32 11.76 -3.57
N ASP A 118 -4.82 10.79 -4.34
CA ASP A 118 -5.38 9.43 -4.38
C ASP A 118 -4.97 8.59 -3.15
N VAL A 119 -3.91 9.03 -2.46
CA VAL A 119 -3.33 8.36 -1.30
C VAL A 119 -3.38 9.29 -0.10
N SER A 120 -4.07 8.83 0.94
CA SER A 120 -4.07 9.46 2.25
C SER A 120 -2.92 8.89 3.09
N VAL A 121 -2.04 9.76 3.55
CA VAL A 121 -0.97 9.42 4.50
C VAL A 121 -1.23 10.26 5.75
N THR A 122 -1.43 9.58 6.87
CA THR A 122 -1.67 10.23 8.17
C THR A 122 -0.59 9.83 9.14
N PHE A 123 -0.04 10.81 9.82
CA PHE A 123 0.93 10.65 10.89
C PHE A 123 0.28 11.09 12.19
N GLN A 124 0.47 10.32 13.26
CA GLN A 124 -0.10 10.63 14.56
C GLN A 124 0.79 10.09 15.68
N PHE A 125 1.08 10.92 16.68
CA PHE A 125 1.67 10.44 17.94
C PHE A 125 0.64 9.69 18.77
N LEU A 126 1.04 8.53 19.30
CA LEU A 126 0.20 7.64 20.09
C LEU A 126 0.39 7.82 21.59
N ASP A 127 1.54 8.37 22.02
CA ASP A 127 1.85 8.70 23.40
C ASP A 127 2.38 10.15 23.50
N GLY A 128 2.46 10.69 24.72
CA GLY A 128 2.90 12.07 24.96
C GLY A 128 1.95 13.11 24.36
N THR A 129 2.51 14.12 23.68
CA THR A 129 1.73 15.21 23.05
C THR A 129 1.15 14.76 21.72
N THR A 130 -0.10 14.30 21.73
CA THR A 130 -0.81 13.79 20.54
C THR A 130 -1.35 14.88 19.62
N SER A 131 -1.29 16.15 20.02
CA SER A 131 -1.69 17.31 19.20
C SER A 131 -0.65 17.69 18.16
N ASN A 132 0.57 17.17 18.28
CA ASN A 132 1.62 17.39 17.30
C ASN A 132 1.29 16.63 16.01
N THR A 133 1.34 17.33 14.88
CA THR A 133 0.95 16.80 13.57
C THR A 133 2.14 16.37 12.74
N ASP A 134 3.35 16.80 13.13
CA ASP A 134 4.55 16.61 12.34
C ASP A 134 5.64 15.83 13.09
N PRO A 135 6.40 14.97 12.38
CA PRO A 135 7.46 14.18 12.99
C PRO A 135 8.51 14.99 13.73
N TYR A 136 8.89 16.17 13.21
CA TYR A 136 9.91 17.04 13.81
C TYR A 136 9.59 17.48 15.25
N GLN A 137 8.32 17.40 15.66
CA GLN A 137 7.82 17.78 16.98
C GLN A 137 7.89 16.62 17.99
N GLY A 138 8.32 15.44 17.56
CA GLY A 138 8.39 14.25 18.39
C GLY A 138 9.56 14.29 19.38
N THR A 139 9.32 13.82 20.60
CA THR A 139 10.38 13.65 21.61
C THR A 139 11.02 12.28 21.52
N LYS A 140 12.19 12.10 22.17
CA LYS A 140 12.88 10.81 22.23
C LYS A 140 11.96 9.69 22.71
N ASN A 141 12.01 8.55 22.03
CA ASN A 141 11.22 7.35 22.33
C ASN A 141 9.69 7.50 22.25
N GLN A 142 9.16 8.64 21.82
CA GLN A 142 7.72 8.84 21.62
C GLN A 142 7.22 7.90 20.52
N THR A 143 6.15 7.16 20.78
CA THR A 143 5.51 6.25 19.85
C THR A 143 4.61 7.02 18.90
N PHE A 144 4.70 6.72 17.61
CA PHE A 144 3.86 7.28 16.57
C PHE A 144 3.35 6.20 15.62
N SER A 145 2.31 6.54 14.88
CA SER A 145 1.76 5.73 13.80
C SER A 145 1.81 6.47 12.47
N VAL A 146 2.06 5.71 11.40
CA VAL A 146 1.91 6.15 10.01
C VAL A 146 0.90 5.23 9.36
N THR A 147 -0.22 5.81 8.92
CA THR A 147 -1.27 5.09 8.20
C THR A 147 -1.30 5.55 6.76
N VAL A 148 -1.10 4.61 5.84
CA VAL A 148 -1.21 4.82 4.39
C VAL A 148 -2.49 4.15 3.93
N THR A 149 -3.37 4.91 3.27
CA THR A 149 -4.64 4.42 2.76
C THR A 149 -4.87 4.90 1.34
N ILE A 150 -5.22 3.96 0.47
CA ILE A 150 -5.74 4.20 -0.88
C ILE A 150 -7.24 3.87 -0.80
N ALA A 151 -8.09 4.90 -0.87
CA ALA A 151 -9.53 4.74 -0.74
C ALA A 151 -10.25 5.37 -1.93
N ASN A 152 -11.37 4.77 -2.29
CA ASN A 152 -12.33 5.38 -3.19
C ASN A 152 -13.19 6.37 -2.39
N THR A 153 -13.30 7.61 -2.88
CA THR A 153 -14.19 8.59 -2.28
C THR A 153 -15.62 8.37 -2.82
N PRO A 154 -16.64 8.23 -1.97
CA PRO A 154 -18.03 8.17 -2.42
C PRO A 154 -18.39 9.40 -3.25
N GLY A 155 -18.86 9.21 -4.48
CA GLY A 155 -19.18 10.31 -5.42
C GLY A 155 -17.97 11.06 -5.98
N GLY A 156 -16.74 10.61 -5.70
CA GLY A 156 -15.49 11.20 -6.17
C GLY A 156 -14.69 10.27 -7.09
N ALA A 157 -13.46 10.68 -7.40
CA ALA A 157 -12.54 9.88 -8.19
C ALA A 157 -12.27 8.52 -7.52
N GLN A 158 -12.32 7.44 -8.31
CA GLN A 158 -12.09 6.08 -7.84
C GLN A 158 -10.59 5.77 -7.88
N SER A 159 -9.85 6.16 -6.84
CA SER A 159 -8.39 6.01 -6.76
C SER A 159 -7.92 4.55 -6.85
N LEU A 160 -8.70 3.59 -6.35
CA LEU A 160 -8.40 2.15 -6.51
C LEU A 160 -8.57 1.69 -7.96
N ASP A 161 -9.42 2.33 -8.77
CA ASP A 161 -9.57 1.96 -10.17
C ASP A 161 -8.33 2.33 -11.02
N LYS A 162 -7.52 3.28 -10.56
CA LYS A 162 -6.21 3.60 -11.14
C LYS A 162 -5.16 2.53 -10.87
N VAL A 163 -5.39 1.70 -9.86
CA VAL A 163 -4.48 0.63 -9.42
C VAL A 163 -4.98 -0.76 -9.80
N LYS A 164 -6.26 -0.88 -10.21
CA LYS A 164 -6.83 -2.13 -10.71
C LYS A 164 -6.34 -2.41 -12.12
N TRP A 165 -5.87 -3.64 -12.32
CA TRP A 165 -5.37 -4.12 -13.62
C TRP A 165 -6.50 -4.72 -14.48
N ILE A 166 -7.61 -5.12 -13.83
CA ILE A 166 -8.78 -5.71 -14.47
C ILE A 166 -10.04 -5.22 -13.76
N LYS A 167 -11.11 -5.05 -14.53
CA LYS A 167 -12.39 -4.47 -14.10
C LYS A 167 -13.55 -5.47 -14.19
N PHE A 168 -13.35 -6.74 -13.80
CA PHE A 168 -14.47 -7.69 -13.80
C PHE A 168 -15.50 -7.39 -12.70
N GLY A 169 -15.14 -6.57 -11.71
CA GLY A 169 -16.08 -6.07 -10.70
C GLY A 169 -16.59 -7.15 -9.75
N ILE A 170 -15.95 -8.33 -9.74
CA ILE A 170 -16.28 -9.44 -8.83
C ILE A 170 -15.87 -9.07 -7.40
N VAL A 171 -14.71 -8.42 -7.23
CA VAL A 171 -14.28 -7.85 -5.95
C VAL A 171 -14.06 -6.34 -6.07
N ASN A 172 -14.81 -5.57 -5.28
CA ASN A 172 -14.75 -4.10 -5.26
C ASN A 172 -14.40 -3.59 -3.86
N PRO A 173 -13.12 -3.62 -3.47
CA PRO A 173 -12.71 -3.01 -2.21
C PRO A 173 -12.93 -1.49 -2.30
N THR A 174 -13.36 -0.90 -1.19
CA THR A 174 -13.56 0.55 -1.05
C THR A 174 -12.31 1.26 -0.52
N SER A 175 -11.46 0.54 0.22
CA SER A 175 -10.19 1.05 0.74
C SER A 175 -9.19 -0.07 0.96
N ILE A 176 -7.91 0.21 0.70
CA ILE A 176 -6.78 -0.63 1.06
C ILE A 176 -5.79 0.25 1.80
N GLY A 177 -5.40 -0.16 3.01
CA GLY A 177 -4.48 0.60 3.83
C GLY A 177 -3.68 -0.26 4.77
N TYR A 178 -2.60 0.32 5.29
CA TYR A 178 -1.73 -0.31 6.27
C TYR A 178 -1.22 0.73 7.25
N THR A 179 -1.16 0.35 8.53
CA THR A 179 -0.67 1.19 9.62
C THR A 179 0.59 0.58 10.20
N VAL A 180 1.65 1.39 10.29
CA VAL A 180 2.89 1.06 10.99
C VAL A 180 2.96 1.86 12.27
N THR A 181 3.37 1.21 13.37
CA THR A 181 3.71 1.89 14.62
C THR A 181 5.23 1.81 14.83
N TRP A 182 5.86 2.95 15.17
CA TRP A 182 7.28 3.05 15.46
C TRP A 182 7.50 4.05 16.61
N LYS A 183 8.75 4.14 17.09
CA LYS A 183 9.24 5.14 18.04
C LYS A 183 10.17 6.19 17.40
N CYS A 184 10.07 7.42 17.85
CA CYS A 184 10.97 8.51 17.51
C CYS A 184 12.39 8.23 18.03
N LEU A 185 13.37 8.39 17.13
CA LEU A 185 14.80 8.18 17.39
C LEU A 185 15.52 9.51 17.67
N VAL A 186 14.76 10.55 18.00
CA VAL A 186 15.29 11.89 18.29
C VAL A 186 16.14 11.83 19.54
N ASP A 187 17.30 12.49 19.50
CA ASP A 187 18.12 12.67 20.68
C ASP A 187 17.63 13.84 21.52
N ASP A 188 17.80 13.71 22.84
CA ASP A 188 17.52 14.81 23.74
C ASP A 188 18.53 15.94 23.49
N ALA A 189 18.04 17.18 23.50
CA ALA A 189 18.91 18.34 23.41
C ALA A 189 19.89 18.35 24.60
N PHE A 190 21.19 18.46 24.32
CA PHE A 190 22.17 18.65 25.39
C PHE A 190 22.05 20.08 25.93
N VAL A 191 21.94 20.20 27.25
CA VAL A 191 21.94 21.51 27.93
C VAL A 191 23.37 21.79 28.36
N VAL A 192 24.04 22.74 27.70
CA VAL A 192 25.34 23.22 28.16
C VAL A 192 25.10 24.20 29.30
N ASN A 193 25.70 23.96 30.47
CA ASN A 193 25.67 24.93 31.55
C ASN A 193 26.45 26.19 31.10
N PRO A 194 25.81 27.37 31.01
CA PRO A 194 26.51 28.59 30.62
C PRO A 194 27.50 29.08 31.69
N THR A 195 27.45 28.52 32.90
CA THR A 195 28.35 28.88 34.00
C THR A 195 29.55 27.94 34.03
N ILE A 196 30.67 28.41 33.51
CA ILE A 196 31.98 27.77 33.67
C ILE A 196 32.43 27.98 35.12
N PRO A 197 32.98 26.96 35.83
CA PRO A 197 33.56 27.17 37.15
C PRO A 197 34.64 28.25 37.10
N THR A 198 34.47 29.31 37.89
CA THR A 198 35.52 30.31 38.13
C THR A 198 36.52 29.71 39.10
N TYR A 199 37.77 29.52 38.66
CA TYR A 199 38.90 29.18 39.52
C TYR A 199 39.41 30.43 40.26
#